data_AF-A0A1M7R3A1-F1
#
_entry.id   AF-A0A1M7R3A1-F1
#
_cell.length_a   1.000
_cell.length_b   1.000
_cell.length_c   1.000
_cell.angle_alpha   90.00
_cell.angle_beta   90.00
_cell.angle_gamma   90.00
#
_symmetry.space_group_name_H-M   'P 1'
#
loop_
_entity.id
_entity.type
_entity.pdbx_description
1 polymer ?
#
loop_
_entity_poly.entity_id
_entity_poly.type
_entity_poly.pdbx_seq_one_letter_code
_entity_poly.pdbx_strand_id
1 'polypeptide(L)'
;MSTPSGDESDEVALRPESLILTLFGAHVFGRPVLLAGTSIIDALQRVGVSPHATRSALARTVKKNRLTSRRKGRQVYYGLTPTSIEALNDGYVTIWRSGAVNRHWDGRWTLLSFRLPESWQRQRHELRTRLLWAGFGPLQGGLWIAPSEPDLEQILAGLEAAEHVRAFVARPHSGLDVAAMIHDVWDIPNLAHRYERFIRRWDGGVADRAHTDPLARQLALQEEWRLALRQDPQLPVELLPAPWPADEAQRLFRRLHAEVEIPARAVVTSAFDTIPAPLPDQAD
;
A
#
# COMPACT_ATOMS: atom_id res chain seq x y z
N MET A 1 -27.62 -28.14 -18.28
CA MET A 1 -27.84 -26.69 -18.27
C MET A 1 -27.18 -26.17 -17.01
N SER A 2 -25.87 -25.96 -17.08
CA SER A 2 -25.02 -25.67 -15.94
C SER A 2 -24.85 -24.16 -15.83
N THR A 3 -25.30 -23.60 -14.72
CA THR A 3 -25.02 -22.22 -14.30
C THR A 3 -23.51 -22.07 -14.02
N PRO A 4 -22.83 -21.06 -14.58
CA PRO A 4 -21.47 -20.75 -14.19
C PRO A 4 -21.50 -19.95 -12.88
N SER A 5 -21.06 -20.59 -11.80
CA SER A 5 -20.71 -19.93 -10.54
C SER A 5 -19.21 -19.59 -10.58
N GLY A 6 -18.87 -18.31 -10.71
CA GLY A 6 -17.47 -17.88 -10.66
C GLY A 6 -17.21 -16.38 -10.83
N ASP A 7 -18.17 -15.58 -11.28
CA ASP A 7 -17.91 -14.19 -11.71
C ASP A 7 -18.36 -13.10 -10.71
N GLU A 8 -18.79 -13.47 -9.50
CA GLU A 8 -19.43 -12.53 -8.54
C GLU A 8 -18.52 -11.94 -7.44
N SER A 9 -17.18 -11.97 -7.56
CA SER A 9 -16.32 -11.25 -6.58
C SER A 9 -15.11 -10.52 -7.15
N ASP A 10 -15.25 -9.97 -8.36
CA ASP A 10 -14.25 -9.04 -8.93
C ASP A 10 -14.39 -7.59 -8.40
N GLU A 11 -15.29 -7.36 -7.43
CA GLU A 11 -15.46 -6.07 -6.77
C GLU A 11 -14.39 -5.86 -5.69
N VAL A 12 -13.53 -4.86 -5.91
CA VAL A 12 -12.52 -4.49 -4.94
C VAL A 12 -13.18 -3.66 -3.85
N ALA A 13 -13.29 -4.23 -2.63
CA ALA A 13 -13.90 -3.52 -1.50
C ALA A 13 -13.07 -2.30 -1.07
N LEU A 14 -13.46 -1.12 -1.55
CA LEU A 14 -12.84 0.16 -1.20
C LEU A 14 -13.18 0.55 0.24
N ARG A 15 -12.20 0.42 1.14
CA ARG A 15 -12.42 0.68 2.57
C ARG A 15 -12.39 2.18 2.84
N PRO A 16 -13.40 2.76 3.52
CA PRO A 16 -13.45 4.20 3.77
C PRO A 16 -12.22 4.78 4.46
N GLU A 17 -11.63 4.08 5.45
CA GLU A 17 -10.39 4.54 6.11
C GLU A 17 -9.20 4.58 5.16
N SER A 18 -9.11 3.65 4.21
CA SER A 18 -8.03 3.65 3.21
C SER A 18 -8.27 4.76 2.18
N LEU A 19 -9.50 4.92 1.68
CA LEU A 19 -9.85 6.02 0.78
C LEU A 19 -9.60 7.40 1.39
N ILE A 20 -9.85 7.59 2.69
CA ILE A 20 -9.48 8.83 3.39
C ILE A 20 -7.96 9.04 3.28
N LEU A 21 -7.14 8.05 3.60
CA LEU A 21 -5.68 8.21 3.51
C LEU A 21 -5.20 8.41 2.07
N THR A 22 -5.84 7.77 1.09
CA THR A 22 -5.58 7.98 -0.34
C THR A 22 -5.89 9.42 -0.76
N LEU A 23 -7.04 9.96 -0.34
CA LEU A 23 -7.42 11.35 -0.58
C LEU A 23 -6.41 12.33 0.03
N PHE A 24 -6.02 12.11 1.28
CA PHE A 24 -5.01 12.95 1.94
C PHE A 24 -3.65 12.81 1.26
N GLY A 25 -3.24 11.61 0.87
CA GLY A 25 -2.00 11.36 0.12
C GLY A 25 -1.97 12.08 -1.23
N ALA A 26 -3.10 12.12 -1.95
CA ALA A 26 -3.18 12.74 -3.27
C ALA A 26 -3.30 14.28 -3.23
N HIS A 27 -3.99 14.85 -2.24
CA HIS A 27 -4.39 16.26 -2.29
C HIS A 27 -3.97 17.13 -1.09
N VAL A 28 -3.57 16.53 0.03
CA VAL A 28 -3.19 17.26 1.26
C VAL A 28 -1.71 17.07 1.58
N PHE A 29 -1.16 15.91 1.27
CA PHE A 29 0.23 15.57 1.53
C PHE A 29 1.19 16.57 0.86
N GLY A 30 2.21 17.02 1.61
CA GLY A 30 3.14 18.07 1.19
C GLY A 30 2.56 19.49 1.23
N ARG A 31 1.32 19.68 1.71
CA ARG A 31 0.68 21.00 1.83
C ARG A 31 0.29 21.29 3.29
N PRO A 32 0.57 22.49 3.82
CA PRO A 32 0.23 22.86 5.20
C PRO A 32 -1.25 23.27 5.32
N VAL A 33 -2.18 22.35 5.00
CA VAL A 33 -3.62 22.61 5.01
C VAL A 33 -4.40 21.54 5.76
N LEU A 34 -5.52 21.92 6.34
CA LEU A 34 -6.53 21.03 6.90
C LEU A 34 -7.75 21.01 5.98
N LEU A 35 -8.34 19.84 5.79
CA LEU A 35 -9.47 19.62 4.89
C LEU A 35 -10.79 19.53 5.67
N ALA A 36 -11.81 20.25 5.24
CA ALA A 36 -13.13 20.22 5.87
C ALA A 36 -13.75 18.81 5.80
N GLY A 37 -14.39 18.39 6.89
CA GLY A 37 -15.09 17.10 6.95
C GLY A 37 -16.19 16.95 5.89
N THR A 38 -16.84 18.06 5.51
CA THR A 38 -17.83 18.09 4.42
C THR A 38 -17.20 17.79 3.06
N SER A 39 -16.00 18.30 2.78
CA SER A 39 -15.26 18.02 1.55
C SER A 39 -14.78 16.57 1.49
N ILE A 40 -14.37 15.99 2.62
CA ILE A 40 -14.03 14.55 2.70
C ILE A 40 -15.27 13.68 2.43
N ILE A 41 -16.42 14.07 2.99
CA ILE A 41 -17.69 13.37 2.75
C ILE A 41 -18.07 13.44 1.26
N ASP A 42 -18.03 14.62 0.65
CA ASP A 42 -18.31 14.81 -0.79
C ASP A 42 -17.38 13.95 -1.65
N ALA A 43 -16.07 13.96 -1.37
CA ALA A 43 -15.09 13.14 -2.08
C ALA A 43 -15.43 11.65 -2.06
N LEU A 44 -15.71 11.12 -0.86
CA LEU A 44 -15.96 9.69 -0.67
C LEU A 44 -17.33 9.27 -1.21
N GLN A 45 -18.32 10.16 -1.21
CA GLN A 45 -19.63 9.91 -1.83
C GLN A 45 -19.53 9.67 -3.32
N ARG A 46 -18.64 10.37 -4.02
CA ARG A 46 -18.42 10.18 -5.47
C ARG A 46 -17.85 8.80 -5.80
N VAL A 47 -17.19 8.16 -4.84
CA VAL A 47 -16.69 6.77 -4.91
C VAL A 47 -17.73 5.76 -4.39
N GLY A 48 -18.92 6.22 -4.01
CA GLY A 48 -20.02 5.35 -3.52
C GLY A 48 -20.04 5.11 -2.01
N VAL A 49 -19.20 5.80 -1.22
CA VAL A 49 -19.20 5.66 0.25
C VAL A 49 -20.21 6.62 0.88
N SER A 50 -21.10 6.08 1.72
CA SER A 50 -22.14 6.89 2.36
C SER A 50 -21.56 7.91 3.36
N PRO A 51 -22.22 9.07 3.57
CA PRO A 51 -21.78 10.05 4.57
C PRO A 51 -21.64 9.49 5.99
N HIS A 52 -22.51 8.54 6.36
CA HIS A 52 -22.44 7.88 7.66
C HIS A 52 -21.17 7.02 7.78
N ALA A 53 -20.87 6.22 6.75
CA ALA A 53 -19.64 5.41 6.71
C ALA A 53 -18.38 6.29 6.73
N THR A 54 -18.37 7.41 6.00
CA THR A 54 -17.25 8.37 6.01
C THR A 54 -17.04 8.99 7.38
N ARG A 55 -18.10 9.44 8.08
CA ARG A 55 -17.98 9.99 9.44
C ARG A 55 -17.47 8.95 10.45
N SER A 56 -17.99 7.73 10.36
CA SER A 56 -17.55 6.61 11.19
C SER A 56 -16.06 6.30 10.96
N ALA A 57 -15.63 6.30 9.70
CA ALA A 57 -14.23 6.11 9.33
C ALA A 57 -13.34 7.25 9.81
N LEU A 58 -13.74 8.52 9.65
CA LEU A 58 -13.00 9.67 10.18
C LEU A 58 -12.78 9.56 11.69
N ALA A 59 -13.82 9.24 12.45
CA ALA A 59 -13.71 9.05 13.90
C ALA A 59 -12.71 7.93 14.26
N ARG A 60 -12.72 6.80 13.51
CA ARG A 60 -11.76 5.72 13.71
C ARG A 60 -10.34 6.12 13.31
N THR A 61 -10.15 6.86 12.22
CA THR A 61 -8.85 7.32 11.74
C THR A 61 -8.21 8.31 12.74
N VAL A 62 -9.01 9.22 13.32
CA VAL A 62 -8.57 10.09 14.41
C VAL A 62 -8.24 9.28 15.67
N LYS A 63 -9.10 8.34 16.08
CA LYS A 63 -8.84 7.46 17.23
C LYS A 63 -7.56 6.63 17.07
N LYS A 64 -7.19 6.26 15.84
CA LYS A 64 -5.94 5.56 15.49
C LYS A 64 -4.73 6.50 15.36
N ASN A 65 -4.85 7.77 15.73
CA ASN A 65 -3.83 8.81 15.60
C ASN A 65 -3.26 8.95 14.17
N ARG A 66 -4.10 8.74 13.15
CA ARG A 66 -3.72 8.92 11.75
C ARG A 66 -4.12 10.30 11.19
N LEU A 67 -5.16 10.89 11.77
CA LEU A 67 -5.55 12.26 11.45
C LEU A 67 -5.71 13.06 12.74
N THR A 68 -5.38 14.34 12.67
CA THR A 68 -5.78 15.33 13.67
C THR A 68 -7.12 15.93 13.27
N SER A 69 -7.89 16.41 14.24
CA SER A 69 -9.14 17.14 14.00
C SER A 69 -9.14 18.48 14.71
N ARG A 70 -9.53 19.55 14.03
CA ARG A 70 -9.65 20.90 14.58
C ARG A 70 -11.02 21.47 14.26
N ARG A 71 -11.73 21.96 15.28
CA ARG A 71 -12.99 22.67 15.09
C ARG A 71 -12.74 24.14 14.78
N LYS A 72 -13.39 24.68 13.75
CA LYS A 72 -13.42 26.10 13.43
C LYS A 72 -14.85 26.50 13.06
N GLY A 73 -15.48 27.28 13.93
CA GLY A 73 -16.90 27.61 13.80
C GLY A 73 -17.82 26.38 13.83
N ARG A 74 -18.59 26.19 12.75
CA ARG A 74 -19.56 25.08 12.60
C ARG A 74 -18.96 23.82 11.96
N GLN A 75 -17.70 23.88 11.51
CA GLN A 75 -17.05 22.78 10.80
C GLN A 75 -15.89 22.18 11.60
N VAL A 76 -15.56 20.94 11.25
CA VAL A 76 -14.38 20.22 11.72
C VAL A 76 -13.48 19.99 10.52
N TYR A 77 -12.21 20.39 10.65
CA TYR A 77 -11.17 20.22 9.65
C TYR A 77 -10.20 19.13 10.13
N TYR A 78 -9.66 18.37 9.18
CA TYR A 78 -8.79 17.23 9.45
C TYR A 78 -7.43 17.42 8.79
N GLY A 79 -6.37 16.99 9.47
CA GLY A 79 -4.99 17.06 8.97
C GLY A 79 -4.24 15.75 9.20
N LEU A 80 -3.11 15.58 8.53
CA LEU A 80 -2.23 14.43 8.76
C LEU A 80 -1.47 14.60 10.09
N THR A 81 -1.35 13.51 10.84
CA THR A 81 -0.39 13.44 11.96
C THR A 81 1.04 13.26 11.42
N PRO A 82 2.10 13.62 12.18
CA PRO A 82 3.49 13.39 11.78
C PRO A 82 3.75 11.93 11.34
N THR A 83 3.29 10.96 12.13
CA THR A 83 3.38 9.53 11.81
C THR A 83 2.69 9.16 10.49
N SER A 84 1.61 9.84 10.12
CA SER A 84 0.94 9.58 8.83
C SER A 84 1.65 10.24 7.66
N ILE A 85 2.33 11.37 7.87
CA ILE A 85 3.20 11.99 6.88
C ILE A 85 4.37 11.06 6.57
N GLU A 86 5.00 10.48 7.59
CA GLU A 86 6.05 9.46 7.44
C GLU A 86 5.52 8.23 6.67
N ALA A 87 4.41 7.65 7.12
CA ALA A 87 3.83 6.47 6.45
C ALA A 87 3.39 6.75 4.99
N LEU A 88 2.92 7.97 4.69
CA LEU A 88 2.58 8.38 3.33
C LEU A 88 3.83 8.63 2.47
N ASN A 89 4.94 9.12 3.04
CA ASN A 89 6.22 9.19 2.33
C ASN A 89 6.67 7.78 1.90
N ASP A 90 6.63 6.81 2.80
CA ASP A 90 7.04 5.43 2.50
C ASP A 90 6.14 4.80 1.43
N GLY A 91 4.82 5.00 1.56
CA GLY A 91 3.84 4.57 0.57
C GLY A 91 4.04 5.25 -0.79
N TYR A 92 4.37 6.54 -0.80
CA TYR A 92 4.66 7.29 -2.02
C TYR A 92 5.91 6.74 -2.74
N VAL A 93 6.98 6.46 -2.00
CA VAL A 93 8.20 5.83 -2.56
C VAL A 93 7.83 4.48 -3.21
N THR A 94 7.05 3.66 -2.52
CA THR A 94 6.62 2.34 -3.01
C THR A 94 5.78 2.47 -4.29
N ILE A 95 4.76 3.32 -4.29
CA ILE A 95 3.82 3.46 -5.42
C ILE A 95 4.49 4.12 -6.64
N TRP A 96 5.33 5.13 -6.42
CA TRP A 96 5.81 6.02 -7.49
C TRP A 96 7.26 5.79 -7.90
N ARG A 97 8.16 5.55 -6.94
CA ARG A 97 9.62 5.49 -7.19
C ARG A 97 10.11 4.07 -7.42
N SER A 98 9.95 3.18 -6.44
CA SER A 98 10.43 1.80 -6.52
C SER A 98 9.66 1.02 -7.58
N GLY A 99 8.36 1.28 -7.70
CA GLY A 99 7.50 0.57 -8.65
C GLY A 99 7.17 -0.86 -8.21
N ALA A 100 6.46 -1.58 -9.09
CA ALA A 100 6.09 -2.98 -8.87
C ALA A 100 7.18 -3.96 -9.37
N VAL A 101 8.12 -3.48 -10.17
CA VAL A 101 9.11 -4.33 -10.85
C VAL A 101 10.52 -4.00 -10.36
N ASN A 102 11.11 -4.96 -9.65
CA ASN A 102 12.52 -4.89 -9.27
C ASN A 102 13.39 -5.42 -10.41
N ARG A 103 14.26 -4.57 -10.97
CA ARG A 103 15.17 -4.90 -12.09
C ARG A 103 16.66 -4.79 -11.73
N HIS A 104 16.99 -4.43 -10.49
CA HIS A 104 18.35 -4.05 -10.08
C HIS A 104 18.98 -5.09 -9.14
N TRP A 105 18.70 -6.37 -9.37
CA TRP A 105 19.23 -7.43 -8.52
C TRP A 105 20.63 -7.85 -8.98
N ASP A 106 21.51 -8.12 -8.02
CA ASP A 106 22.93 -8.44 -8.24
C ASP A 106 23.29 -9.90 -7.89
N GLY A 107 22.25 -10.74 -7.80
CA GLY A 107 22.35 -12.14 -7.45
C GLY A 107 22.48 -12.42 -5.95
N ARG A 108 22.55 -11.41 -5.08
CA ARG A 108 22.70 -11.58 -3.63
C ARG A 108 21.37 -11.76 -2.91
N TRP A 109 21.38 -12.63 -1.91
CA TRP A 109 20.25 -12.90 -1.04
C TRP A 109 20.61 -12.51 0.38
N THR A 110 19.67 -11.90 1.08
CA THR A 110 19.74 -11.75 2.53
C THR A 110 19.06 -12.94 3.19
N LEU A 111 19.80 -13.67 4.01
CA LEU A 111 19.31 -14.77 4.83
C LEU A 111 19.26 -14.31 6.27
N LEU A 112 18.12 -14.51 6.92
CA LEU A 112 17.89 -14.12 8.29
C LEU A 112 17.39 -15.31 9.08
N SER A 113 18.11 -15.69 10.12
CA SER A 113 17.72 -16.77 11.03
C SER A 113 17.52 -16.22 12.43
N PHE A 114 16.52 -16.75 13.14
CA PHE A 114 16.31 -16.42 14.54
C PHE A 114 15.84 -17.65 15.31
N ARG A 115 16.27 -17.74 16.56
CA ARG A 115 15.76 -18.72 17.52
C ARG A 115 15.34 -17.98 18.78
N LEU A 116 14.02 -17.84 18.95
CA LEU A 116 13.42 -17.22 20.12
C LEU A 116 12.87 -18.29 21.07
N PRO A 117 12.88 -18.06 22.40
CA PRO A 117 12.19 -18.90 23.38
C PRO A 117 10.68 -19.02 23.07
N GLU A 118 10.02 -20.06 23.59
CA GLU A 118 8.57 -20.25 23.42
C GLU A 118 7.76 -19.13 24.08
N SER A 119 8.24 -18.58 25.20
CA SER A 119 7.60 -17.47 25.92
C SER A 119 7.53 -16.18 25.11
N TRP A 120 8.27 -16.06 24.01
CA TRP A 120 8.39 -14.84 23.20
C TRP A 120 7.47 -14.85 21.96
N GLN A 121 6.28 -15.45 22.06
CA GLN A 121 5.34 -15.57 20.94
C GLN A 121 4.98 -14.21 20.31
N ARG A 122 4.79 -13.18 21.15
CA ARG A 122 4.48 -11.81 20.68
C ARG A 122 5.61 -11.23 19.83
N GLN A 123 6.85 -11.28 20.33
CA GLN A 123 8.04 -10.81 19.62
C GLN A 123 8.24 -11.59 18.31
N ARG A 124 8.01 -12.91 18.33
CA ARG A 124 8.09 -13.75 17.14
C ARG A 124 7.06 -13.34 16.08
N HIS A 125 5.82 -13.11 16.47
CA HIS A 125 4.76 -12.68 15.55
C HIS A 125 5.07 -11.30 14.96
N GLU A 126 5.56 -10.37 15.78
CA GLU A 126 5.94 -9.03 15.34
C GLU A 126 7.11 -9.07 14.35
N LEU A 127 8.18 -9.80 14.66
CA LEU A 127 9.33 -9.98 13.77
C LEU A 127 8.91 -10.59 12.42
N ARG A 128 8.16 -11.70 12.44
CA ARG A 128 7.66 -12.34 11.21
C ARG A 128 6.82 -11.38 10.37
N THR A 129 5.99 -10.57 11.02
CA THR A 129 5.20 -9.55 10.34
C THR A 129 6.12 -8.57 9.64
N ARG A 130 7.06 -7.94 10.35
CA ARG A 130 8.00 -6.97 9.76
C ARG A 130 8.85 -7.56 8.63
N LEU A 131 9.27 -8.82 8.74
CA LEU A 131 10.00 -9.53 7.69
C LEU A 131 9.16 -9.69 6.41
N LEU A 132 7.88 -10.07 6.53
CA LEU A 132 6.97 -10.14 5.38
C LEU A 132 6.79 -8.77 4.73
N TRP A 133 6.67 -7.69 5.51
CA TRP A 133 6.58 -6.32 4.99
C TRP A 133 7.87 -5.87 4.28
N ALA A 134 9.03 -6.38 4.70
CA ALA A 134 10.31 -6.14 4.07
C ALA A 134 10.62 -7.07 2.88
N GLY A 135 9.66 -7.93 2.48
CA GLY A 135 9.80 -8.83 1.34
C GLY A 135 10.51 -10.15 1.63
N PHE A 136 10.83 -10.45 2.90
CA PHE A 136 11.33 -11.77 3.25
C PHE A 136 10.21 -12.82 3.16
N GLY A 137 10.58 -13.99 2.66
CA GLY A 137 9.77 -15.20 2.73
C GLY A 137 10.37 -16.25 3.68
N PRO A 138 9.54 -17.10 4.32
CA PRO A 138 10.01 -18.17 5.18
C PRO A 138 10.55 -19.33 4.32
N LEU A 139 11.85 -19.61 4.41
CA LEU A 139 12.45 -20.72 3.67
C LEU A 139 12.22 -22.06 4.41
N GLN A 140 12.69 -22.17 5.66
CA GLN A 140 12.55 -23.38 6.49
C GLN A 140 13.04 -23.15 7.93
N GLY A 141 12.46 -23.82 8.92
CA GLY A 141 13.06 -23.94 10.27
C GLY A 141 13.40 -22.63 11.01
N GLY A 142 12.75 -21.51 10.66
CA GLY A 142 13.07 -20.18 11.21
C GLY A 142 14.10 -19.38 10.40
N LEU A 143 14.54 -19.91 9.25
CA LEU A 143 15.30 -19.21 8.22
C LEU A 143 14.35 -18.46 7.28
N TRP A 144 14.62 -17.19 7.07
CA TRP A 144 13.94 -16.28 6.18
C TRP A 144 14.90 -15.80 5.10
N ILE A 145 14.37 -15.49 3.92
CA ILE A 145 15.18 -15.14 2.77
C ILE A 145 14.53 -13.99 1.98
N ALA A 146 15.32 -13.05 1.48
CA ALA A 146 14.90 -11.98 0.59
C ALA A 146 15.93 -11.78 -0.53
N PRO A 147 15.51 -11.62 -1.80
CA PRO A 147 16.41 -11.32 -2.93
C PRO A 147 16.70 -9.82 -3.02
N SER A 148 17.12 -9.24 -1.89
CA SER A 148 17.47 -7.83 -1.72
C SER A 148 18.35 -7.66 -0.47
N GLU A 149 18.91 -6.47 -0.28
CA GLU A 149 19.59 -6.07 0.97
C GLU A 149 18.72 -5.01 1.69
N PRO A 150 17.69 -5.45 2.44
CA PRO A 150 16.81 -4.52 3.15
C PRO A 150 17.51 -3.93 4.37
N ASP A 151 17.04 -2.77 4.83
CA ASP A 151 17.53 -2.13 6.06
C ASP A 151 17.13 -2.96 7.30
N LEU A 152 18.05 -3.85 7.70
CA LEU A 152 17.85 -4.72 8.85
C LEU A 152 17.77 -3.96 10.16
N GLU A 153 18.46 -2.81 10.28
CA GLU A 153 18.41 -1.98 11.48
C GLU A 153 16.99 -1.44 11.67
N GLN A 154 16.40 -0.91 10.60
CA GLN A 154 15.01 -0.44 10.61
C GLN A 154 14.03 -1.57 10.92
N ILE A 155 14.20 -2.75 10.31
CA ILE A 155 13.31 -3.90 10.54
C ILE A 155 13.35 -4.34 12.01
N LEU A 156 14.54 -4.39 12.60
CA LEU A 156 14.77 -4.90 13.96
C LEU A 156 14.60 -3.83 15.05
N ALA A 157 14.49 -2.55 14.68
CA ALA A 157 14.41 -1.43 15.61
C ALA A 157 13.29 -1.62 16.66
N GLY A 158 13.67 -1.55 17.94
CA GLY A 158 12.75 -1.68 19.07
C GLY A 158 12.26 -3.11 19.38
N LEU A 159 12.78 -4.14 18.71
CA LEU A 159 12.48 -5.54 19.04
C LEU A 159 13.55 -6.12 19.98
N GLU A 160 13.11 -6.66 21.12
CA GLU A 160 13.98 -7.47 22.00
C GLU A 160 14.53 -8.69 21.25
N ALA A 161 13.78 -9.19 20.25
CA ALA A 161 14.21 -10.30 19.41
C ALA A 161 15.46 -10.00 18.55
N ALA A 162 15.84 -8.73 18.38
CA ALA A 162 16.96 -8.33 17.52
C ALA A 162 18.28 -9.01 17.88
N GLU A 163 18.58 -9.18 19.17
CA GLU A 163 19.82 -9.81 19.66
C GLU A 163 19.91 -11.31 19.30
N HIS A 164 18.76 -11.93 19.03
CA HIS A 164 18.65 -13.34 18.66
C HIS A 164 18.61 -13.57 17.15
N VAL A 165 18.72 -12.52 16.36
CA VAL A 165 18.76 -12.58 14.90
C VAL A 165 20.21 -12.74 14.44
N ARG A 166 20.41 -13.57 13.41
CA ARG A 166 21.65 -13.67 12.65
C ARG A 166 21.31 -13.46 11.18
N ALA A 167 22.02 -12.53 10.53
CA ALA A 167 21.83 -12.22 9.13
C ALA A 167 23.12 -12.47 8.34
N PHE A 168 22.96 -12.98 7.13
CA PHE A 168 24.04 -13.25 6.19
C PHE A 168 23.63 -12.77 4.80
N VAL A 169 24.59 -12.27 4.04
CA VAL A 169 24.44 -12.07 2.60
C VAL A 169 25.10 -13.24 1.89
N ALA A 170 24.38 -13.90 0.99
CA ALA A 170 24.87 -15.06 0.26
C ALA A 170 24.46 -15.03 -1.22
N ARG A 171 25.00 -15.98 -1.99
CA ARG A 171 24.57 -16.27 -3.36
C ARG A 171 24.08 -17.72 -3.45
N PRO A 172 23.13 -18.03 -4.34
CA PRO A 172 22.66 -19.40 -4.49
C PRO A 172 23.81 -20.26 -5.01
N HIS A 173 23.90 -21.49 -4.52
CA HIS A 173 24.80 -22.48 -5.09
C HIS A 173 24.35 -22.84 -6.52
N SER A 174 25.27 -23.16 -7.42
CA SER A 174 24.98 -23.39 -8.85
C SER A 174 24.01 -24.54 -9.12
N GLY A 175 23.90 -25.51 -8.22
CA GLY A 175 22.97 -26.64 -8.33
C GLY A 175 21.57 -26.38 -7.75
N LEU A 176 21.30 -25.19 -7.19
CA LEU A 176 20.01 -24.87 -6.62
C LEU A 176 19.01 -24.47 -7.71
N ASP A 177 17.84 -25.12 -7.72
CA ASP A 177 16.71 -24.65 -8.51
C ASP A 177 16.06 -23.45 -7.80
N VAL A 178 16.51 -22.26 -8.18
CA VAL A 178 16.02 -20.99 -7.61
C VAL A 178 14.55 -20.76 -7.96
N ALA A 179 14.11 -21.18 -9.16
CA ALA A 179 12.73 -20.98 -9.59
C ALA A 179 11.76 -21.81 -8.74
N ALA A 180 12.08 -23.09 -8.52
CA ALA A 180 11.31 -23.94 -7.62
C ALA A 180 11.28 -23.37 -6.18
N MET A 181 12.43 -22.93 -5.67
CA MET A 181 12.51 -22.32 -4.34
C MET A 181 11.64 -21.06 -4.20
N ILE A 182 11.61 -20.19 -5.23
CA ILE A 182 10.77 -19.00 -5.25
C ILE A 182 9.29 -19.38 -5.13
N HIS A 183 8.84 -20.41 -5.86
CA HIS A 183 7.47 -20.91 -5.81
C HIS A 183 7.09 -21.55 -4.46
N ASP A 184 8.05 -22.16 -3.77
CA ASP A 184 7.83 -22.74 -2.43
C ASP A 184 7.73 -21.66 -1.34
N VAL A 185 8.46 -20.56 -1.50
CA VAL A 185 8.58 -19.51 -0.48
C VAL A 185 7.51 -18.41 -0.64
N TRP A 186 7.14 -18.08 -1.88
CA TRP A 186 6.15 -17.05 -2.18
C TRP A 186 5.02 -17.58 -3.05
N ASP A 187 3.81 -17.08 -2.80
CA ASP A 187 2.63 -17.38 -3.60
C ASP A 187 2.63 -16.57 -4.91
N ILE A 188 3.51 -16.96 -5.82
CA ILE A 188 3.70 -16.33 -7.14
C ILE A 188 2.40 -16.31 -7.96
N PRO A 189 1.59 -17.38 -8.03
CA PRO A 189 0.33 -17.36 -8.78
C PRO A 189 -0.66 -16.30 -8.26
N ASN A 190 -0.83 -16.19 -6.94
CA ASN A 190 -1.69 -15.17 -6.36
C ASN A 190 -1.14 -13.76 -6.58
N LEU A 191 0.17 -13.59 -6.53
CA LEU A 191 0.80 -12.30 -6.83
C LEU A 191 0.53 -11.87 -8.27
N ALA A 192 0.73 -12.77 -9.24
CA ALA A 192 0.40 -12.54 -10.65
C ALA A 192 -1.10 -12.19 -10.81
N HIS A 193 -1.98 -12.97 -10.18
CA HIS A 193 -3.42 -12.77 -10.25
C HIS A 193 -3.88 -11.38 -9.78
N ARG A 194 -3.23 -10.79 -8.77
CA ARG A 194 -3.54 -9.43 -8.31
C ARG A 194 -3.27 -8.39 -9.39
N TYR A 195 -2.16 -8.53 -10.12
CA TYR A 195 -1.81 -7.64 -11.23
C TYR A 195 -2.71 -7.84 -12.44
N GLU A 196 -2.98 -9.09 -12.81
CA GLU A 196 -3.88 -9.43 -13.91
C GLU A 196 -5.30 -8.91 -13.66
N ARG A 197 -5.81 -9.02 -12.42
CA ARG A 197 -7.11 -8.46 -12.04
C ARG A 197 -7.11 -6.93 -12.19
N PHE A 198 -6.04 -6.26 -11.76
CA PHE A 198 -5.91 -4.81 -11.94
C PHE A 198 -5.95 -4.43 -13.42
N ILE A 199 -5.15 -5.12 -14.26
CA ILE A 199 -5.12 -4.89 -15.71
C ILE A 199 -6.51 -5.10 -16.31
N ARG A 200 -7.16 -6.25 -16.05
CA ARG A 200 -8.49 -6.58 -16.58
C ARG A 200 -9.53 -5.50 -16.25
N ARG A 201 -9.54 -4.98 -15.02
CA ARG A 201 -10.52 -3.98 -14.57
C ARG A 201 -10.31 -2.62 -15.24
N TRP A 202 -9.07 -2.19 -15.39
CA TRP A 202 -8.73 -0.83 -15.83
C TRP A 202 -8.51 -0.72 -17.34
N ASP A 203 -7.94 -1.73 -17.99
CA ASP A 203 -7.79 -1.76 -19.45
C ASP A 203 -9.08 -2.22 -20.14
N GLY A 204 -9.87 -3.09 -19.49
CA GLY A 204 -11.17 -3.56 -19.99
C GLY A 204 -12.32 -2.54 -19.87
N GLY A 205 -12.04 -1.32 -19.40
CA GLY A 205 -13.00 -0.22 -19.27
C GLY A 205 -14.11 -0.42 -18.21
N VAL A 206 -14.03 -1.48 -17.39
CA VAL A 206 -15.00 -1.73 -16.31
C VAL A 206 -14.90 -0.63 -15.26
N ALA A 207 -13.69 -0.30 -14.82
CA ALA A 207 -13.45 0.76 -13.84
C ALA A 207 -13.85 2.15 -14.38
N ASP A 208 -13.59 2.43 -15.66
CA ASP A 208 -13.97 3.70 -16.29
C ASP A 208 -15.49 3.90 -16.35
N ARG A 209 -16.27 2.83 -16.55
CA ARG A 209 -17.73 2.88 -16.48
C ARG A 209 -18.25 3.09 -15.06
N ALA A 210 -17.55 2.56 -14.05
CA ALA A 210 -17.94 2.70 -12.65
C ALA A 210 -17.59 4.07 -12.05
N HIS A 211 -16.52 4.71 -12.53
CA HIS A 211 -15.99 5.95 -11.97
C HIS A 211 -15.85 7.04 -13.04
N THR A 212 -16.97 7.67 -13.38
CA THR A 212 -17.03 8.75 -14.37
C THR A 212 -16.60 10.12 -13.82
N ASP A 213 -16.73 10.34 -12.51
CA ASP A 213 -16.19 11.53 -11.84
C ASP A 213 -14.66 11.41 -11.74
N PRO A 214 -13.88 12.44 -12.14
CA PRO A 214 -12.43 12.34 -12.15
C PRO A 214 -11.79 12.10 -10.78
N LEU A 215 -12.33 12.71 -9.72
CA LEU A 215 -11.82 12.50 -8.37
C LEU A 215 -12.14 11.07 -7.91
N ALA A 216 -13.35 10.58 -8.18
CA ALA A 216 -13.73 9.21 -7.87
C ALA A 216 -12.81 8.21 -8.57
N ARG A 217 -12.53 8.43 -9.86
CA ARG A 217 -11.63 7.62 -10.67
C ARG A 217 -10.21 7.62 -10.09
N GLN A 218 -9.67 8.79 -9.72
CA GLN A 218 -8.34 8.88 -9.12
C GLN A 218 -8.24 8.09 -7.81
N LEU A 219 -9.23 8.25 -6.92
CA LEU A 219 -9.23 7.57 -5.61
C LEU A 219 -9.36 6.06 -5.75
N ALA A 220 -10.23 5.59 -6.65
CA ALA A 220 -10.38 4.16 -6.94
C ALA A 220 -9.11 3.58 -7.56
N LEU A 221 -8.53 4.25 -8.57
CA LEU A 221 -7.29 3.82 -9.24
C LEU A 221 -6.14 3.65 -8.25
N GLN A 222 -5.91 4.65 -7.41
CA GLN A 222 -4.84 4.62 -6.42
C GLN A 222 -5.09 3.56 -5.34
N GLU A 223 -6.33 3.39 -4.86
CA GLU A 223 -6.64 2.38 -3.85
C GLU A 223 -6.51 0.96 -4.40
N GLU A 224 -7.02 0.67 -5.61
CA GLU A 224 -6.87 -0.63 -6.25
C GLU A 224 -5.40 -0.96 -6.53
N TRP A 225 -4.62 0.01 -7.02
CA TRP A 225 -3.18 -0.17 -7.22
C TRP A 225 -2.44 -0.46 -5.91
N ARG A 226 -2.75 0.30 -4.85
CA ARG A 226 -2.20 0.08 -3.50
C ARG A 226 -2.57 -1.31 -2.96
N LEU A 227 -3.73 -1.83 -3.31
CA LEU A 227 -4.16 -3.20 -2.96
C LEU A 227 -3.41 -4.27 -3.76
N ALA A 228 -3.10 -4.02 -5.04
CA ALA A 228 -2.27 -4.91 -5.85
C ALA A 228 -0.85 -5.02 -5.28
N LEU A 229 -0.27 -3.89 -4.88
CA LEU A 229 1.06 -3.81 -4.24
C LEU A 229 1.10 -4.30 -2.79
N ARG A 230 -0.06 -4.53 -2.16
CA ARG A 230 -0.12 -4.90 -0.74
C ARG A 230 0.58 -6.24 -0.55
N GLN A 231 1.58 -6.26 0.35
CA GLN A 231 2.39 -7.45 0.64
C GLN A 231 3.10 -8.02 -0.60
N ASP A 232 3.35 -7.20 -1.62
CA ASP A 232 4.26 -7.59 -2.68
C ASP A 232 5.71 -7.59 -2.13
N PRO A 233 6.41 -8.73 -2.15
CA PRO A 233 7.81 -8.83 -1.75
C PRO A 233 8.83 -8.10 -2.65
N GLN A 234 8.40 -7.54 -3.78
CA GLN A 234 9.23 -6.88 -4.80
C GLN A 234 10.38 -7.77 -5.28
N LEU A 235 10.06 -9.03 -5.57
CA LEU A 235 11.04 -9.99 -6.09
C LEU A 235 11.62 -9.46 -7.42
N PRO A 236 12.93 -9.68 -7.66
CA PRO A 236 13.55 -9.40 -8.94
C PRO A 236 12.80 -10.08 -10.08
N VAL A 237 12.50 -9.33 -11.14
CA VAL A 237 11.72 -9.82 -12.28
C VAL A 237 12.40 -11.00 -12.99
N GLU A 238 13.73 -11.08 -12.93
CA GLU A 238 14.51 -12.19 -13.49
C GLU A 238 14.32 -13.51 -12.73
N LEU A 239 13.77 -13.47 -11.51
CA LEU A 239 13.40 -14.65 -10.72
C LEU A 239 11.94 -15.06 -10.93
N LEU A 240 11.18 -14.32 -11.74
CA LEU A 240 9.75 -14.50 -11.92
C LEU A 240 9.42 -15.07 -13.30
N PRO A 241 8.29 -15.78 -13.46
CA PRO A 241 7.85 -16.28 -14.76
C PRO A 241 7.65 -15.14 -15.78
N ALA A 242 8.12 -15.36 -17.01
CA ALA A 242 7.91 -14.43 -18.12
C ALA A 242 6.72 -14.88 -19.01
N PRO A 243 5.83 -13.96 -19.44
CA PRO A 243 5.78 -12.54 -19.08
C PRO A 243 5.24 -12.32 -17.65
N TRP A 244 5.83 -11.38 -16.91
CA TRP A 244 5.37 -11.03 -15.56
C TRP A 244 4.41 -9.83 -15.59
N PRO A 245 3.17 -9.94 -15.05
CA PRO A 245 2.12 -8.95 -15.26
C PRO A 245 2.34 -7.61 -14.53
N ALA A 246 3.20 -7.56 -13.51
CA ALA A 246 3.41 -6.33 -12.72
C ALA A 246 3.91 -5.15 -13.57
N ASP A 247 4.69 -5.43 -14.61
CA ASP A 247 5.27 -4.42 -15.50
C ASP A 247 4.21 -3.74 -16.37
N GLU A 248 3.28 -4.53 -16.90
CA GLU A 248 2.13 -4.02 -17.63
C GLU A 248 1.18 -3.26 -16.72
N ALA A 249 0.86 -3.82 -15.55
CA ALA A 249 -0.01 -3.19 -14.56
C ALA A 249 0.54 -1.84 -14.09
N GLN A 250 1.85 -1.73 -13.84
CA GLN A 250 2.50 -0.49 -13.44
C GLN A 250 2.47 0.56 -14.56
N ARG A 251 2.70 0.16 -15.82
CA ARG A 251 2.58 1.08 -16.97
C ARG A 251 1.15 1.60 -17.11
N LEU A 252 0.16 0.71 -16.98
CA LEU A 252 -1.25 1.06 -17.03
C LEU A 252 -1.61 2.06 -15.92
N PHE A 253 -1.24 1.76 -14.67
CA PHE A 253 -1.47 2.66 -13.54
C PHE A 253 -0.88 4.06 -13.78
N ARG A 254 0.38 4.14 -14.20
CA ARG A 254 1.07 5.43 -14.44
C ARG A 254 0.38 6.27 -15.51
N ARG A 255 -0.03 5.63 -16.62
CA ARG A 255 -0.75 6.29 -17.71
C ARG A 255 -2.10 6.82 -17.26
N LEU A 256 -2.93 5.96 -16.65
CA LEU A 256 -4.27 6.35 -16.19
C LEU A 256 -4.22 7.42 -15.09
N HIS A 257 -3.21 7.36 -14.23
CA HIS A 257 -3.00 8.39 -13.22
C HIS A 257 -2.65 9.74 -13.85
N ALA A 258 -1.73 9.76 -14.82
CA ALA A 258 -1.36 11.00 -15.52
C ALA A 258 -2.56 11.64 -16.24
N GLU A 259 -3.45 10.82 -16.80
CA GLU A 259 -4.69 11.28 -17.44
C GLU A 259 -5.68 11.91 -16.44
N VAL A 260 -5.82 11.34 -15.25
CA VAL A 260 -6.84 11.77 -14.28
C VAL A 260 -6.37 12.85 -13.30
N GLU A 261 -5.05 13.01 -13.11
CA GLU A 261 -4.50 13.88 -12.08
C GLU A 261 -4.98 15.34 -12.19
N ILE A 262 -4.91 15.92 -13.39
CA ILE A 262 -5.31 17.32 -13.62
C ILE A 262 -6.83 17.49 -13.44
N PRO A 263 -7.70 16.70 -14.10
CA PRO A 263 -9.14 16.77 -13.89
C PRO A 263 -9.56 16.59 -12.41
N ALA A 264 -8.99 15.62 -11.70
CA ALA A 264 -9.30 15.38 -10.28
C ALA A 264 -8.85 16.55 -9.39
N ARG A 265 -7.69 17.16 -9.69
CA ARG A 265 -7.22 18.36 -8.97
C ARG A 265 -8.13 19.57 -9.20
N ALA A 266 -8.65 19.74 -10.42
CA ALA A 266 -9.59 20.82 -10.72
C ALA A 266 -10.88 20.69 -9.89
N VAL A 267 -11.39 19.47 -9.76
CA VAL A 267 -12.54 19.13 -8.90
C VAL A 267 -12.29 19.47 -7.43
N VAL A 268 -11.13 19.09 -6.90
CA VAL A 268 -10.75 19.42 -5.51
C VAL A 268 -10.63 20.93 -5.32
N THR A 269 -9.99 21.63 -6.26
CA THR A 269 -9.75 23.08 -6.16
C THR A 269 -11.06 23.87 -6.18
N SER A 270 -12.07 23.42 -6.92
CA SER A 270 -13.36 24.11 -7.02
C SER A 270 -14.33 23.80 -5.87
N ALA A 271 -14.22 22.62 -5.25
CA ALA A 271 -15.22 22.13 -4.30
C ALA A 271 -14.74 22.04 -2.85
N PHE A 272 -13.42 21.98 -2.60
CA PHE A 272 -12.93 21.66 -1.26
C PHE A 272 -12.67 22.90 -0.42
N ASP A 273 -13.19 22.89 0.81
CA ASP A 273 -12.91 23.89 1.82
C ASP A 273 -11.68 23.48 2.63
N THR A 274 -10.70 24.37 2.68
CA THR A 274 -9.44 24.15 3.39
C THR A 274 -9.07 25.35 4.23
N ILE A 275 -8.37 25.10 5.34
CA ILE A 275 -7.76 26.15 6.16
C ILE A 275 -6.27 25.87 6.34
N PRO A 276 -5.43 26.89 6.60
CA PRO A 276 -4.04 26.66 6.95
C PRO A 276 -3.91 25.74 8.18
N ALA A 277 -2.98 24.79 8.12
CA ALA A 277 -2.59 24.01 9.27
C ALA A 277 -1.89 24.93 10.30
N PRO A 278 -2.16 24.74 11.61
CA PRO A 278 -1.44 25.49 12.64
C PRO A 278 0.06 25.23 12.54
N LEU A 279 0.86 26.25 12.83
CA LEU A 279 2.30 26.10 12.97
C LEU A 279 2.60 25.15 14.16
N PRO A 280 3.72 24.41 14.14
CA PRO A 280 4.07 23.43 15.16
C PRO A 280 3.99 23.94 16.61
N ASP A 281 4.19 25.25 16.84
CA ASP A 281 4.17 25.88 18.16
C ASP A 281 2.78 26.35 18.64
N GLN A 282 1.68 26.04 17.93
CA GLN A 282 0.31 26.42 18.32
C GLN A 282 -0.66 25.23 18.47
N ALA A 283 -0.12 24.03 18.67
CA ALA A 283 -0.91 22.86 19.03
C ALA A 283 -0.92 22.69 20.55
N ASP A 284 -1.83 23.41 21.21
CA ASP A 284 -2.24 23.13 22.60
C ASP A 284 -3.03 21.81 22.70
#